data_AF-A0A2D4MED5-F1
#
_entry.id   AF-A0A2D4MED5-F1
#
_cell.length_a   1.000
_cell.length_b   1.000
_cell.length_c   1.000
_cell.angle_alpha   90.00
_cell.angle_beta   90.00
_cell.angle_gamma   90.00
#
_symmetry.space_group_name_H-M   'P 1'
#
loop_
_entity.id
_entity.type
_entity.pdbx_description
1 polymer ?
#
loop_
_entity_poly.entity_id
_entity_poly.type
_entity_poly.pdbx_seq_one_letter_code
_entity_poly.pdbx_strand_id
1 'polypeptide(L)'
;KPLPLFFLALPLIHLPPPTSLFRFSVSNDLKYDAERDLKDIDAPNLPVHALNKIKYGDTATSEGILFATYSALIGESQAGGQHRTRLNQILDWCKDDFDGVIVFDECHKAKNASSTKMGKAVLDLQKNLPQARVVYASATGASEPKNMIYMSRLGIWGEGTPFRTFDDFLHAIEKRGVGAMEIVAMDMKVNGMYIARQLSFSGVTFRIEEIPLDAAYKDVYNKAAKLWAEALVVFQKAADLIGLESRKSLWGQFWGAHQRFFKYLCIAAKVRRLVELAQEELSKGKCVVIGLQSTGEARTREVLDENEGHLNC
;
A
#
# COMPACT_ATOMS: atom_id res chain seq x y z
N LYS A 1 -1.38 5.36 -14.12
CA LYS A 1 -2.03 4.75 -12.94
C LYS A 1 -2.78 5.85 -12.23
N PRO A 2 -4.08 5.70 -11.89
CA PRO A 2 -4.81 6.77 -11.23
C PRO A 2 -4.18 7.00 -9.85
N LEU A 3 -3.77 8.25 -9.62
CA LEU A 3 -3.31 8.78 -8.34
C LEU A 3 -4.50 8.88 -7.37
N PRO A 4 -4.24 8.81 -6.07
CA PRO A 4 -5.15 8.26 -5.07
C PRO A 4 -6.38 9.13 -4.84
N LEU A 5 -7.57 8.50 -4.73
CA LEU A 5 -8.66 9.09 -3.95
C LEU A 5 -8.12 9.32 -2.53
N PHE A 6 -8.47 10.42 -1.88
CA PHE A 6 -8.30 10.50 -0.43
C PHE A 6 -9.66 10.18 0.19
N PHE A 7 -9.79 8.96 0.71
CA PHE A 7 -10.84 8.62 1.65
C PHE A 7 -10.47 9.23 2.99
N LEU A 8 -11.38 9.96 3.62
CA LEU A 8 -11.31 10.21 5.05
C LEU A 8 -12.60 9.68 5.65
N ALA A 9 -12.50 8.81 6.64
CA ALA A 9 -13.61 8.56 7.54
C ALA A 9 -13.47 9.51 8.73
N LEU A 10 -14.38 10.48 8.88
CA LEU A 10 -14.33 11.51 9.91
C LEU A 10 -15.47 11.32 10.92
N PRO A 11 -15.23 10.76 12.10
CA PRO A 11 -16.09 10.99 13.26
C PRO A 11 -15.61 12.27 13.97
N LEU A 12 -15.59 13.42 13.30
CA LEU A 12 -14.87 14.61 13.80
C LEU A 12 -15.53 15.93 13.41
N ILE A 13 -16.75 16.19 13.90
CA ILE A 13 -17.33 17.55 13.80
C ILE A 13 -17.56 18.21 15.18
N HIS A 14 -17.55 17.48 16.31
CA HIS A 14 -17.99 18.05 17.61
C HIS A 14 -17.14 17.74 18.87
N LEU A 15 -15.82 17.48 18.75
CA LEU A 15 -14.98 17.21 19.93
C LEU A 15 -13.76 18.13 20.02
N PRO A 16 -13.27 18.45 21.23
CA PRO A 16 -12.06 19.26 21.44
C PRO A 16 -10.83 18.65 20.74
N PRO A 17 -9.86 19.49 20.35
CA PRO A 17 -8.66 19.04 19.65
C PRO A 17 -7.87 18.06 20.53
N PRO A 18 -7.44 16.90 19.99
CA PRO A 18 -6.61 15.95 20.72
C PRO A 18 -5.26 16.58 21.09
N THR A 19 -4.76 16.26 22.28
CA THR A 19 -3.39 16.60 22.74
C THR A 19 -2.32 15.68 22.13
N SER A 20 -2.69 14.50 21.63
CA SER A 20 -1.78 13.51 21.05
C SER A 20 -2.40 12.81 19.83
N LEU A 21 -1.61 12.65 18.77
CA LEU A 21 -2.01 12.05 17.50
C LEU A 21 -1.08 10.89 17.16
N PHE A 22 -1.64 9.84 16.58
CA PHE A 22 -0.90 8.67 16.16
C PHE A 22 -1.13 8.41 14.67
N ARG A 23 -0.05 8.32 13.90
CA ARG A 23 -0.13 8.14 12.44
C ARG A 23 0.65 6.90 12.00
N PHE A 24 -0.05 5.98 11.37
CA PHE A 24 0.55 4.87 10.64
C PHE A 24 0.60 5.16 9.17
N SER A 25 1.73 4.83 8.53
CA SER A 25 1.86 4.91 7.07
C SER A 25 2.66 3.74 6.52
N VAL A 26 2.91 3.74 5.21
CA VAL A 26 3.53 2.63 4.48
C VAL A 26 5.04 2.66 4.44
N SER A 27 5.64 3.85 4.55
CA SER A 27 7.09 4.04 4.59
C SER A 27 7.47 5.02 5.70
N ASN A 28 8.69 4.88 6.23
CA ASN A 28 9.26 5.86 7.14
C ASN A 28 9.53 7.20 6.45
N ASP A 29 9.73 7.22 5.13
CA ASP A 29 10.02 8.45 4.37
C ASP A 29 8.83 9.40 4.36
N LEU A 30 7.60 8.85 4.40
CA LEU A 30 6.35 9.62 4.47
C LEU A 30 6.23 10.42 5.78
N LYS A 31 7.15 10.24 6.73
CA LYS A 31 7.29 11.11 7.90
C LYS A 31 7.61 12.55 7.49
N TYR A 32 8.51 12.74 6.51
CA TYR A 32 8.90 14.07 6.04
C TYR A 32 7.75 14.73 5.28
N ASP A 33 6.96 13.95 4.54
CA ASP A 33 5.71 14.43 3.95
C ASP A 33 4.72 14.87 5.04
N ALA A 34 4.55 14.09 6.11
CA ALA A 34 3.70 14.48 7.23
C ALA A 34 4.18 15.75 7.94
N GLU A 35 5.49 15.93 8.13
CA GLU A 35 6.08 17.17 8.69
C GLU A 35 5.82 18.37 7.78
N ARG A 36 5.96 18.21 6.45
CA ARG A 36 5.62 19.25 5.48
C ARG A 36 4.13 19.60 5.54
N ASP A 37 3.25 18.60 5.54
CA ASP A 37 1.80 18.81 5.59
C ASP A 37 1.38 19.56 6.87
N LEU A 38 2.02 19.27 8.01
CA LEU A 38 1.78 19.99 9.28
C LEU A 38 2.23 21.45 9.21
N LYS A 39 3.35 21.71 8.54
CA LYS A 39 3.82 23.07 8.30
C LYS A 39 2.85 23.85 7.40
N ASP A 40 2.30 23.19 6.38
CA ASP A 40 1.37 23.81 5.43
C ASP A 40 0.03 24.20 6.09
N ILE A 41 -0.37 23.52 7.17
CA ILE A 41 -1.57 23.84 7.96
C ILE A 41 -1.29 24.71 9.20
N ASP A 42 -0.12 25.34 9.26
CA ASP A 42 0.31 26.21 10.38
C ASP A 42 0.34 25.51 11.75
N ALA A 43 0.70 24.21 11.76
CA ALA A 43 0.90 23.41 12.97
C ALA A 43 2.38 22.95 13.16
N PRO A 44 3.39 23.83 13.03
CA PRO A 44 4.80 23.44 13.06
C PRO A 44 5.30 22.98 14.44
N ASN A 45 4.55 23.30 15.50
CA ASN A 45 4.95 23.03 16.89
C ASN A 45 4.62 21.61 17.35
N LEU A 46 3.96 20.79 16.52
CA LEU A 46 3.65 19.39 16.84
C LEU A 46 4.85 18.50 16.47
N PRO A 47 5.61 17.96 17.45
CA PRO A 47 6.77 17.14 17.15
C PRO A 47 6.33 15.79 16.54
N VAL A 48 6.98 15.40 15.44
CA VAL A 48 6.77 14.09 14.81
C VAL A 48 7.88 13.13 15.23
N HIS A 49 7.54 12.15 16.06
CA HIS A 49 8.45 11.13 16.57
C HIS A 49 8.36 9.86 15.73
N ALA A 50 9.49 9.39 15.18
CA ALA A 50 9.48 8.15 14.42
C ALA A 50 9.71 6.95 15.36
N LEU A 51 8.78 5.99 15.39
CA LEU A 51 8.84 4.83 16.29
C LEU A 51 10.12 4.00 16.13
N ASN A 52 10.66 3.92 14.91
CA ASN A 52 11.90 3.19 14.63
C ASN A 52 13.14 3.82 15.29
N LYS A 53 13.13 5.13 15.58
CA LYS A 53 14.20 5.85 16.28
C LYS A 53 14.06 5.75 17.80
N ILE A 54 12.90 5.35 18.30
CA ILE A 54 12.63 5.14 19.72
C ILE A 54 13.03 3.71 20.09
N LYS A 55 13.83 3.56 21.15
CA LYS A 55 14.24 2.25 21.67
C LYS A 55 13.03 1.51 22.24
N TYR A 56 13.08 0.17 22.26
CA TYR A 56 12.04 -0.62 22.90
C TYR A 56 11.93 -0.27 24.39
N GLY A 57 10.70 -0.09 24.88
CA GLY A 57 10.42 0.28 26.27
C GLY A 57 10.60 1.76 26.62
N ASP A 58 11.04 2.60 25.68
CA ASP A 58 11.07 4.05 25.87
C ASP A 58 9.73 4.66 25.44
N THR A 59 9.08 5.39 26.37
CA THR A 59 7.80 6.09 26.20
C THR A 59 7.89 7.57 26.59
N ALA A 60 9.11 8.11 26.76
CA ALA A 60 9.34 9.46 27.31
C ALA A 60 8.78 10.61 26.45
N THR A 61 8.41 10.35 25.20
CA THR A 61 7.88 11.33 24.24
C THR A 61 6.35 11.32 24.19
N SER A 62 5.66 11.48 25.33
CA SER A 62 4.19 11.32 25.43
C SER A 62 3.35 12.42 24.74
N GLU A 63 3.97 13.40 24.08
CA GLU A 63 3.28 14.51 23.42
C GLU A 63 3.67 14.63 21.94
N GLY A 64 2.68 14.96 21.10
CA GLY A 64 2.84 15.16 19.67
C GLY A 64 2.35 14.00 18.82
N ILE A 65 3.08 13.74 17.72
CA ILE A 65 2.69 12.79 16.68
C ILE A 65 3.67 11.61 16.69
N LEU A 66 3.20 10.43 17.08
CA LEU A 66 4.00 9.22 16.92
C LEU A 66 3.74 8.64 15.51
N PHE A 67 4.79 8.54 14.71
CA PHE A 67 4.78 8.05 13.34
C PHE A 67 5.35 6.63 13.27
N ALA A 68 4.59 5.69 12.73
CA ALA A 68 5.00 4.30 12.62
C ALA A 68 4.64 3.69 11.25
N THR A 69 5.37 2.68 10.82
CA THR A 69 4.95 1.88 9.66
C THR A 69 4.11 0.68 10.07
N TYR A 70 3.28 0.18 9.16
CA TYR A 70 2.57 -1.09 9.39
C TYR A 70 3.50 -2.28 9.68
N SER A 71 4.70 -2.28 9.08
CA SER A 71 5.72 -3.30 9.36
C SER A 71 6.33 -3.16 10.75
N ALA A 72 6.48 -1.92 11.25
CA ALA A 72 6.96 -1.68 12.61
C ALA A 72 5.97 -2.19 13.65
N LEU A 73 4.67 -2.16 13.37
CA LEU A 73 3.62 -2.62 14.30
C LEU A 73 3.76 -4.10 14.70
N ILE A 74 4.25 -4.94 13.77
CA ILE A 74 4.51 -6.37 14.01
C ILE A 74 5.94 -6.66 14.49
N GLY A 75 6.73 -5.62 14.75
CA GLY A 75 8.11 -5.75 15.21
C GLY A 75 8.19 -6.31 16.62
N GLU A 76 9.11 -7.25 16.84
CA GLU A 76 9.41 -7.82 18.15
C GLU A 76 10.90 -7.70 18.45
N SER A 77 11.23 -7.37 19.70
CA SER A 77 12.60 -7.38 20.22
C SER A 77 13.08 -8.81 20.46
N GLN A 78 14.34 -9.07 20.14
CA GLN A 78 15.03 -10.33 20.43
C GLN A 78 15.50 -10.41 21.90
N ALA A 79 15.68 -9.27 22.56
CA ALA A 79 16.00 -9.21 23.98
C ALA A 79 14.70 -9.37 24.79
N GLY A 80 14.58 -10.44 25.59
CA GLY A 80 13.40 -10.73 26.41
C GLY A 80 13.10 -9.64 27.45
N GLY A 81 11.82 -9.32 27.65
CA GLY A 81 11.33 -8.32 28.61
C GLY A 81 9.82 -8.01 28.44
N GLN A 82 9.23 -7.19 29.34
CA GLN A 82 7.79 -6.85 29.33
C GLN A 82 7.34 -6.04 28.08
N HIS A 83 8.26 -5.32 27.42
CA HIS A 83 7.99 -4.55 26.19
C HIS A 83 8.54 -5.24 24.93
N ARG A 84 8.19 -6.52 24.75
CA ARG A 84 8.73 -7.35 23.66
C ARG A 84 8.23 -6.93 22.28
N THR A 85 7.02 -6.39 22.17
CA THR A 85 6.39 -6.05 20.90
C THR A 85 6.27 -4.54 20.73
N ARG A 86 6.39 -4.05 19.49
CA ARG A 86 6.13 -2.64 19.18
C ARG A 86 4.70 -2.25 19.45
N LEU A 87 3.73 -3.17 19.28
CA LEU A 87 2.34 -2.94 19.64
C LEU A 87 2.19 -2.59 21.13
N ASN A 88 2.79 -3.37 22.04
CA ASN A 88 2.70 -3.07 23.47
C ASN A 88 3.35 -1.73 23.81
N GLN A 89 4.52 -1.43 23.22
CA GLN A 89 5.16 -0.12 23.40
C GLN A 89 4.25 1.04 22.97
N ILE A 90 3.50 0.87 21.87
CA ILE A 90 2.53 1.87 21.42
C ILE A 90 1.39 2.00 22.43
N LEU A 91 0.86 0.88 22.94
CA LEU A 91 -0.21 0.91 23.95
C LEU A 91 0.27 1.60 25.24
N ASP A 92 1.48 1.30 25.69
CA ASP A 92 2.10 1.94 26.86
C ASP A 92 2.32 3.45 26.65
N TRP A 93 2.63 3.86 25.41
CA TRP A 93 2.75 5.27 25.03
C TRP A 93 1.39 5.98 25.08
N CYS A 94 0.33 5.33 24.58
CA CYS A 94 -1.02 5.85 24.59
C CYS A 94 -1.61 5.97 26.01
N LYS A 95 -1.24 5.07 26.93
CA LYS A 95 -1.87 4.88 28.24
C LYS A 95 -3.34 4.44 28.15
N ASP A 96 -3.95 4.12 29.29
CA ASP A 96 -5.26 3.46 29.34
C ASP A 96 -6.44 4.38 28.92
N ASP A 97 -6.28 5.70 29.00
CA ASP A 97 -7.32 6.71 28.77
C ASP A 97 -7.14 7.49 27.46
N PHE A 98 -6.37 6.97 26.51
CA PHE A 98 -6.07 7.65 25.25
C PHE A 98 -7.33 8.00 24.44
N ASP A 99 -7.65 9.29 24.38
CA ASP A 99 -8.76 9.87 23.61
C ASP A 99 -8.29 10.57 22.30
N GLY A 100 -7.02 10.35 21.95
CA GLY A 100 -6.36 10.91 20.79
C GLY A 100 -6.90 10.35 19.46
N VAL A 101 -6.19 10.67 18.38
CA VAL A 101 -6.57 10.23 17.03
C VAL A 101 -5.56 9.21 16.50
N ILE A 102 -6.04 8.14 15.88
CA ILE A 102 -5.26 7.15 15.14
C ILE A 102 -5.57 7.32 13.66
N VAL A 103 -4.56 7.65 12.87
CA VAL A 103 -4.67 7.77 11.41
C VAL A 103 -4.00 6.57 10.76
N PHE A 104 -4.79 5.75 10.09
CA PHE A 104 -4.29 4.68 9.23
C PHE A 104 -4.18 5.20 7.80
N ASP A 105 -2.99 5.65 7.42
CA ASP A 105 -2.67 6.12 6.07
C ASP A 105 -2.37 4.96 5.13
N GLU A 106 -2.86 5.04 3.89
CA GLU A 106 -2.85 3.95 2.91
C GLU A 106 -3.32 2.60 3.46
N CYS A 107 -4.40 2.63 4.26
CA CYS A 107 -4.90 1.49 5.02
C CYS A 107 -5.36 0.28 4.19
N HIS A 108 -5.45 0.42 2.86
CA HIS A 108 -5.64 -0.71 1.95
C HIS A 108 -4.57 -1.81 2.10
N LYS A 109 -3.40 -1.51 2.70
CA LYS A 109 -2.40 -2.52 3.06
C LYS A 109 -2.92 -3.53 4.09
N ALA A 110 -3.80 -3.11 4.99
CA ALA A 110 -4.41 -3.96 6.01
C ALA A 110 -5.65 -4.74 5.52
N LYS A 111 -5.94 -4.76 4.20
CA LYS A 111 -7.12 -5.44 3.62
C LYS A 111 -7.26 -6.92 3.99
N ASN A 112 -6.15 -7.60 4.29
CA ASN A 112 -6.12 -8.98 4.75
C ASN A 112 -6.07 -9.03 6.29
N ALA A 113 -6.97 -8.29 6.95
CA ALA A 113 -6.88 -8.04 8.39
C ALA A 113 -6.96 -9.33 9.23
N SER A 114 -7.76 -10.30 8.79
CA SER A 114 -7.97 -11.58 9.48
C SER A 114 -6.83 -12.58 9.29
N SER A 115 -6.09 -12.52 8.17
CA SER A 115 -5.15 -13.57 7.76
C SER A 115 -3.67 -13.20 7.90
N THR A 116 -3.35 -11.94 8.19
CA THR A 116 -1.96 -11.46 8.32
C THR A 116 -1.66 -10.99 9.74
N LYS A 117 -0.41 -11.17 10.19
CA LYS A 117 0.05 -10.63 11.50
C LYS A 117 -0.18 -9.12 11.59
N MET A 118 0.10 -8.41 10.49
CA MET A 118 -0.10 -6.97 10.37
C MET A 118 -1.58 -6.59 10.51
N GLY A 119 -2.45 -7.32 9.82
CA GLY A 119 -3.89 -7.16 9.90
C GLY A 119 -4.44 -7.31 11.31
N LYS A 120 -4.03 -8.39 12.01
CA LYS A 120 -4.41 -8.65 13.39
C LYS A 120 -3.93 -7.54 14.32
N ALA A 121 -2.68 -7.11 14.19
CA ALA A 121 -2.15 -6.04 15.01
C ALA A 121 -2.90 -4.70 14.83
N VAL A 122 -3.36 -4.40 13.61
CA VAL A 122 -4.22 -3.22 13.34
C VAL A 122 -5.57 -3.34 14.04
N LEU A 123 -6.19 -4.53 14.03
CA LEU A 123 -7.46 -4.77 14.74
C LEU A 123 -7.25 -4.73 16.27
N ASP A 124 -6.19 -5.35 16.77
CA ASP A 124 -5.85 -5.41 18.19
C ASP A 124 -5.58 -4.01 18.74
N LEU A 125 -4.86 -3.16 18.01
CA LEU A 125 -4.64 -1.78 18.42
C LEU A 125 -5.97 -1.02 18.62
N GLN A 126 -6.89 -1.13 17.66
CA GLN A 126 -8.19 -0.47 17.72
C GLN A 126 -9.08 -1.00 18.85
N LYS A 127 -8.92 -2.27 19.22
CA LYS A 127 -9.62 -2.92 20.31
C LYS A 127 -9.09 -2.48 21.68
N ASN A 128 -7.76 -2.35 21.81
CA ASN A 128 -7.12 -1.95 23.06
C ASN A 128 -7.22 -0.44 23.33
N LEU A 129 -7.54 0.38 22.32
CA LEU A 129 -7.74 1.82 22.44
C LEU A 129 -9.20 2.21 22.12
N PRO A 130 -10.17 1.89 23.00
CA PRO A 130 -11.60 2.11 22.73
C PRO A 130 -11.97 3.59 22.66
N GLN A 131 -11.31 4.47 23.43
CA GLN A 131 -11.60 5.91 23.43
C GLN A 131 -10.92 6.67 22.26
N ALA A 132 -9.98 6.03 21.56
CA ALA A 132 -9.30 6.63 20.43
C ALA A 132 -10.25 6.85 19.26
N ARG A 133 -10.14 8.02 18.63
CA ARG A 133 -10.78 8.33 17.35
C ARG A 133 -9.96 7.72 16.22
N VAL A 134 -10.59 7.12 15.22
CA VAL A 134 -9.89 6.46 14.11
C VAL A 134 -10.25 7.11 12.79
N VAL A 135 -9.22 7.45 12.00
CA VAL A 135 -9.33 7.94 10.63
C VAL A 135 -8.69 6.91 9.71
N TYR A 136 -9.47 6.41 8.75
CA TYR A 136 -8.98 5.54 7.69
C TYR A 136 -8.73 6.37 6.43
N ALA A 137 -7.47 6.53 6.05
CA ALA A 137 -7.05 7.20 4.84
C ALA A 137 -6.61 6.19 3.77
N SER A 138 -7.24 6.24 2.59
CA SER A 138 -6.97 5.28 1.51
C SER A 138 -7.43 5.81 0.16
N ALA A 139 -6.88 5.24 -0.91
CA ALA A 139 -7.30 5.46 -2.29
C ALA A 139 -8.32 4.48 -2.83
N THR A 140 -8.41 3.30 -2.22
CA THR A 140 -9.21 2.19 -2.75
C THR A 140 -9.98 1.46 -1.65
N GLY A 141 -10.14 2.09 -0.47
CA GLY A 141 -10.65 1.44 0.74
C GLY A 141 -12.06 0.87 0.61
N ALA A 142 -12.97 1.60 -0.04
CA ALA A 142 -14.38 1.23 -0.18
C ALA A 142 -14.74 0.69 -1.58
N SER A 143 -13.78 0.14 -2.33
CA SER A 143 -14.03 -0.38 -3.68
C SER A 143 -14.55 -1.82 -3.71
N GLU A 144 -14.09 -2.67 -2.78
CA GLU A 144 -14.58 -4.04 -2.63
C GLU A 144 -14.97 -4.29 -1.15
N PRO A 145 -16.14 -4.86 -0.85
CA PRO A 145 -16.61 -5.05 0.53
C PRO A 145 -15.63 -5.82 1.42
N LYS A 146 -14.99 -6.86 0.87
CA LYS A 146 -13.97 -7.67 1.56
C LYS A 146 -12.79 -6.85 2.10
N ASN A 147 -12.47 -5.73 1.45
CA ASN A 147 -11.35 -4.87 1.84
C ASN A 147 -11.72 -3.92 2.99
N MET A 148 -12.95 -3.93 3.50
CA MET A 148 -13.37 -3.06 4.60
C MET A 148 -13.09 -3.64 5.98
N ILE A 149 -12.65 -4.89 6.09
CA ILE A 149 -12.52 -5.62 7.38
C ILE A 149 -11.71 -4.89 8.46
N TYR A 150 -10.70 -4.08 8.09
CA TYR A 150 -9.91 -3.30 9.05
C TYR A 150 -10.63 -2.05 9.58
N MET A 151 -11.73 -1.64 8.93
CA MET A 151 -12.53 -0.46 9.27
C MET A 151 -13.59 -0.76 10.34
N SER A 152 -13.22 -1.52 11.37
CA SER A 152 -14.15 -2.00 12.40
C SER A 152 -14.77 -0.88 13.23
N ARG A 153 -14.15 0.31 13.28
CA ARG A 153 -14.64 1.46 14.05
C ARG A 153 -15.69 2.30 13.31
N LEU A 154 -16.06 1.92 12.09
CA LEU A 154 -17.18 2.54 11.40
C LEU A 154 -18.53 2.17 12.03
N GLY A 155 -18.64 1.05 12.75
CA GLY A 155 -19.93 0.65 13.32
C GLY A 155 -20.97 0.22 12.28
N ILE A 156 -20.51 -0.26 11.12
CA ILE A 156 -21.37 -0.92 10.12
C ILE A 156 -21.77 -2.31 10.60
N TRP A 157 -20.86 -2.98 11.29
CA TRP A 157 -21.06 -4.27 11.95
C TRP A 157 -20.63 -4.19 13.41
N GLY A 158 -21.08 -5.15 14.21
CA GLY A 158 -20.82 -5.24 15.64
C GLY A 158 -22.09 -5.07 16.47
N GLU A 159 -21.91 -4.96 17.79
CA GLU A 159 -23.00 -4.80 18.74
C GLU A 159 -23.82 -3.54 18.44
N GLY A 160 -25.15 -3.66 18.49
CA GLY A 160 -26.07 -2.55 18.18
C GLY A 160 -26.29 -2.27 16.69
N THR A 161 -25.69 -3.04 15.78
CA THR A 161 -25.85 -2.87 14.33
C THR A 161 -26.66 -4.02 13.70
N PRO A 162 -27.19 -3.87 12.47
CA PRO A 162 -27.88 -4.95 11.77
C PRO A 162 -27.01 -6.17 11.44
N PHE A 163 -25.68 -6.00 11.39
CA PHE A 163 -24.72 -7.05 11.09
C PHE A 163 -23.88 -7.38 12.32
N ARG A 164 -24.04 -8.57 12.91
CA ARG A 164 -23.29 -8.93 14.13
C ARG A 164 -21.81 -9.05 13.87
N THR A 165 -21.43 -9.60 12.72
CA THR A 165 -20.04 -9.82 12.31
C THR A 165 -19.75 -9.22 10.94
N PHE A 166 -18.46 -9.07 10.61
CA PHE A 166 -18.03 -8.67 9.28
C PHE A 166 -18.45 -9.67 8.20
N ASP A 167 -18.47 -10.97 8.50
CA ASP A 167 -18.87 -12.01 7.55
C ASP A 167 -20.36 -11.91 7.21
N ASP A 168 -21.21 -11.57 8.19
CA ASP A 168 -22.64 -11.32 7.96
C ASP A 168 -22.84 -10.13 7.00
N PHE A 169 -22.10 -9.04 7.23
CA PHE A 169 -22.08 -7.88 6.35
C PHE A 169 -21.61 -8.25 4.94
N LEU A 170 -20.46 -8.93 4.83
CA LEU A 170 -19.87 -9.32 3.55
C LEU A 170 -20.84 -10.18 2.74
N HIS A 171 -21.43 -11.20 3.36
CA HIS A 171 -22.38 -12.08 2.70
C HIS A 171 -23.63 -11.33 2.19
N ALA A 172 -24.16 -10.40 3.00
CA ALA A 172 -25.32 -9.61 2.63
C ALA A 172 -25.05 -8.67 1.44
N ILE A 173 -23.87 -8.04 1.39
CA ILE A 173 -23.48 -7.13 0.31
C ILE A 173 -23.13 -7.91 -0.96
N GLU A 174 -22.36 -8.99 -0.87
CA GLU A 174 -21.99 -9.81 -2.04
C GLU A 174 -23.22 -10.40 -2.74
N LYS A 175 -24.22 -10.86 -1.98
CA LYS A 175 -25.48 -11.39 -2.55
C LYS A 175 -26.26 -10.34 -3.36
N ARG A 176 -26.16 -9.06 -2.98
CA ARG A 176 -26.90 -7.95 -3.59
C ARG A 176 -26.06 -7.16 -4.60
N GLY A 177 -24.76 -7.44 -4.67
CA GLY A 177 -23.84 -6.87 -5.64
C GLY A 177 -23.56 -5.38 -5.44
N VAL A 178 -23.17 -4.71 -6.52
CA VAL A 178 -22.63 -3.34 -6.51
C VAL A 178 -23.65 -2.32 -5.97
N GLY A 179 -24.94 -2.48 -6.26
CA GLY A 179 -25.98 -1.56 -5.78
C GLY A 179 -26.11 -1.53 -4.25
N ALA A 180 -25.88 -2.65 -3.56
CA ALA A 180 -25.87 -2.64 -2.10
C ALA A 180 -24.64 -1.93 -1.53
N MET A 181 -23.49 -2.03 -2.20
CA MET A 181 -22.29 -1.31 -1.82
C MET A 181 -22.45 0.20 -1.99
N GLU A 182 -23.17 0.64 -3.04
CA GLU A 182 -23.51 2.06 -3.24
C GLU A 182 -24.39 2.59 -2.11
N ILE A 183 -25.36 1.81 -1.64
CA ILE A 183 -26.21 2.19 -0.49
C ILE A 183 -25.37 2.35 0.78
N VAL A 184 -24.45 1.42 1.06
CA VAL A 184 -23.54 1.53 2.20
C VAL A 184 -22.68 2.79 2.08
N ALA A 185 -22.13 3.07 0.91
CA ALA A 185 -21.33 4.28 0.69
C ALA A 185 -22.15 5.57 0.85
N MET A 186 -23.41 5.57 0.39
CA MET A 186 -24.32 6.70 0.58
C MET A 186 -24.65 6.91 2.07
N ASP A 187 -24.98 5.85 2.80
CA ASP A 187 -25.28 5.91 4.23
C ASP A 187 -24.07 6.42 5.02
N MET A 188 -22.87 5.89 4.77
CA MET A 188 -21.64 6.38 5.39
C MET A 188 -21.40 7.87 5.09
N LYS A 189 -21.73 8.34 3.88
CA LYS A 189 -21.59 9.75 3.50
C LYS A 189 -22.57 10.65 4.24
N VAL A 190 -23.84 10.24 4.33
CA VAL A 190 -24.90 10.98 5.00
C VAL A 190 -24.63 11.09 6.51
N ASN A 191 -24.12 10.02 7.12
CA ASN A 191 -23.74 10.01 8.54
C ASN A 191 -22.41 10.75 8.82
N GLY A 192 -21.79 11.36 7.81
CA GLY A 192 -20.50 12.07 7.95
C GLY A 192 -19.29 11.16 8.16
N MET A 193 -19.49 9.86 8.23
CA MET A 193 -18.45 8.85 8.43
C MET A 193 -17.56 8.64 7.22
N TYR A 194 -17.90 9.23 6.07
CA TYR A 194 -17.19 9.01 4.82
C TYR A 194 -17.19 10.27 3.96
N ILE A 195 -15.98 10.71 3.64
CA ILE A 195 -15.73 11.69 2.59
C ILE A 195 -14.87 11.04 1.51
N ALA A 196 -15.35 11.17 0.27
CA ALA A 196 -14.59 10.87 -0.93
C ALA A 196 -14.66 12.08 -1.84
N ARG A 197 -13.49 12.65 -2.14
CA ARG A 197 -13.35 13.70 -3.14
C ARG A 197 -12.61 13.12 -4.34
N GLN A 198 -13.15 13.36 -5.51
CA GLN A 198 -12.42 13.13 -6.74
C GLN A 198 -11.54 14.36 -7.00
N LEU A 199 -10.30 14.13 -7.42
CA LEU A 199 -9.51 15.18 -8.02
C LEU A 199 -10.25 15.69 -9.26
N SER A 200 -10.32 17.01 -9.41
CA SER A 200 -10.88 17.60 -10.63
C SER A 200 -10.00 17.17 -11.81
N PHE A 201 -10.62 16.60 -12.84
CA PHE A 201 -9.96 16.35 -14.12
C PHE A 201 -9.89 17.60 -15.00
N SER A 202 -10.30 18.77 -14.48
CA SER A 202 -10.17 20.04 -15.21
C SER A 202 -8.70 20.26 -15.58
N GLY A 203 -8.44 20.39 -16.88
CA GLY A 203 -7.07 20.54 -17.42
C GLY A 203 -6.27 19.24 -17.54
N VAL A 204 -6.85 18.06 -17.23
CA VAL A 204 -6.18 16.76 -17.37
C VAL A 204 -6.61 16.09 -18.68
N THR A 205 -5.64 15.78 -19.54
CA THR A 205 -5.86 15.04 -20.79
C THR A 205 -5.27 13.63 -20.70
N PHE A 206 -6.05 12.63 -21.06
CA PHE A 206 -5.60 11.24 -21.16
C PHE A 206 -5.42 10.84 -22.62
N ARG A 207 -4.28 10.22 -22.93
CA ARG A 207 -4.00 9.66 -24.26
C ARG A 207 -3.40 8.28 -24.09
N ILE A 208 -3.95 7.30 -24.81
CA ILE A 208 -3.34 5.98 -24.96
C ILE A 208 -2.45 6.06 -26.19
N GLU A 209 -1.15 5.82 -26.02
CA GLU A 209 -0.20 5.73 -27.13
C GLU A 209 -0.02 4.27 -27.51
N GLU A 210 -0.49 3.90 -28.71
CA GLU A 210 -0.23 2.60 -29.30
C GLU A 210 1.13 2.63 -30.01
N ILE A 211 2.02 1.73 -29.62
CA ILE A 211 3.38 1.66 -30.15
C ILE A 211 3.44 0.46 -31.10
N PRO A 212 3.51 0.69 -32.42
CA PRO A 212 3.63 -0.41 -33.37
C PRO A 212 4.98 -1.09 -33.23
N LEU A 213 4.99 -2.42 -33.35
CA LEU A 213 6.24 -3.19 -33.36
C LEU A 213 6.88 -3.07 -34.75
N ASP A 214 8.10 -2.52 -34.80
CA ASP A 214 8.88 -2.48 -36.03
C ASP A 214 9.34 -3.89 -36.45
N ALA A 215 9.78 -4.01 -37.71
CA ALA A 215 10.19 -5.30 -38.27
C ALA A 215 11.41 -5.90 -37.55
N ALA A 216 12.36 -5.05 -37.13
CA ALA A 216 13.56 -5.49 -36.41
C ALA A 216 13.20 -6.08 -35.04
N TYR A 217 12.26 -5.45 -34.35
CA TYR A 217 11.77 -5.87 -33.05
C TYR A 217 10.97 -7.18 -33.15
N LYS A 218 10.14 -7.32 -34.19
CA LYS A 218 9.46 -8.60 -34.48
C LYS A 218 10.45 -9.74 -34.69
N ASP A 219 11.55 -9.49 -35.40
CA ASP A 219 12.63 -10.47 -35.58
C ASP A 219 13.29 -10.85 -34.25
N VAL A 220 13.63 -9.86 -33.41
CA VAL A 220 14.16 -10.11 -32.06
C VAL A 220 13.19 -10.94 -31.21
N TYR A 221 11.90 -10.59 -31.22
CA TYR A 221 10.89 -11.32 -30.47
C TYR A 221 10.76 -12.77 -30.93
N ASN A 222 10.71 -13.00 -32.24
CA ASN A 222 10.60 -14.34 -32.82
C ASN A 222 11.83 -15.19 -32.52
N LYS A 223 13.04 -14.62 -32.64
CA LYS A 223 14.30 -15.28 -32.26
C LYS A 223 14.31 -15.64 -30.78
N ALA A 224 13.86 -14.74 -29.91
CA ALA A 224 13.78 -15.01 -28.49
C ALA A 224 12.76 -16.12 -28.16
N ALA A 225 11.59 -16.13 -28.81
CA ALA A 225 10.61 -17.21 -28.68
C ALA A 225 11.17 -18.56 -29.11
N LYS A 226 11.89 -18.60 -30.24
CA LYS A 226 12.57 -19.80 -30.70
C LYS A 226 13.62 -20.29 -29.71
N LEU A 227 14.45 -19.37 -29.17
CA LEU A 227 15.44 -19.69 -28.15
C LEU A 227 14.80 -20.31 -26.90
N TRP A 228 13.70 -19.75 -26.40
CA TRP A 228 12.99 -20.29 -25.24
C TRP A 228 12.34 -21.66 -25.52
N ALA A 229 11.84 -21.88 -26.73
CA ALA A 229 11.32 -23.18 -27.15
C ALA A 229 12.43 -24.25 -27.23
N GLU A 230 13.59 -23.90 -27.77
CA GLU A 230 14.76 -24.79 -27.80
C GLU A 230 15.29 -25.07 -26.38
N ALA A 231 15.36 -24.03 -25.55
CA ALA A 231 15.74 -24.17 -24.14
C ALA A 231 14.80 -25.13 -23.40
N LEU A 232 13.48 -25.04 -23.62
CA LEU A 232 12.53 -25.96 -23.00
C LEU A 232 12.84 -27.43 -23.32
N VAL A 233 13.16 -27.74 -24.59
CA VAL A 233 13.54 -29.09 -25.02
C VAL A 233 14.82 -29.56 -24.33
N VAL A 234 15.82 -28.67 -24.22
CA VAL A 234 17.10 -28.98 -23.55
C VAL A 234 16.89 -29.23 -22.05
N PHE A 235 16.13 -28.38 -21.37
CA PHE A 235 15.83 -28.52 -19.94
C PHE A 235 15.02 -29.79 -19.65
N GLN A 236 14.08 -30.16 -20.52
CA GLN A 236 13.33 -31.41 -20.43
C GLN A 236 14.27 -32.62 -20.52
N LYS A 237 15.13 -32.67 -21.55
CA LYS A 237 16.11 -33.75 -21.74
C LYS A 237 17.09 -33.84 -20.58
N ALA A 238 17.56 -32.70 -20.08
CA ALA A 238 18.46 -32.66 -18.92
C ALA A 238 17.77 -33.21 -17.66
N ALA A 239 16.51 -32.87 -17.43
CA ALA A 239 15.74 -33.39 -16.30
C ALA A 239 15.52 -34.92 -16.39
N ASP A 240 15.31 -35.44 -17.60
CA ASP A 240 15.22 -36.89 -17.86
C ASP A 240 16.54 -37.60 -17.59
N LEU A 241 17.67 -37.07 -18.09
CA LEU A 241 19.01 -37.65 -17.94
C LEU A 241 19.49 -37.67 -16.48
N ILE A 242 19.17 -36.64 -15.70
CA ILE A 242 19.52 -36.55 -14.28
C ILE A 242 18.61 -37.45 -13.43
N GLY A 243 17.49 -37.94 -13.97
CA GLY A 243 16.54 -38.77 -13.24
C GLY A 243 15.79 -38.00 -12.15
N LEU A 244 15.47 -36.72 -12.37
CA LEU A 244 14.76 -35.90 -11.38
C LEU A 244 13.33 -36.43 -11.13
N GLU A 245 13.10 -36.99 -9.93
CA GLU A 245 11.77 -37.46 -9.49
C GLU A 245 10.73 -36.33 -9.41
N SER A 246 11.14 -35.15 -8.94
CA SER A 246 10.30 -33.96 -8.87
C SER A 246 10.88 -32.81 -9.68
N ARG A 247 10.13 -32.32 -10.66
CA ARG A 247 10.54 -31.21 -11.55
C ARG A 247 9.92 -29.87 -11.16
N LYS A 248 9.21 -29.81 -10.03
CA LYS A 248 8.46 -28.63 -9.60
C LYS A 248 9.35 -27.39 -9.43
N SER A 249 10.50 -27.55 -8.78
CA SER A 249 11.45 -26.44 -8.58
C SER A 249 12.07 -25.98 -9.91
N LEU A 250 12.49 -26.94 -10.76
CA LEU A 250 13.05 -26.68 -12.09
C LEU A 250 12.08 -25.86 -12.94
N TRP A 251 10.85 -26.32 -13.08
CA TRP A 251 9.84 -25.64 -13.89
C TRP A 251 9.38 -24.32 -13.28
N GLY A 252 9.33 -24.22 -11.95
CA GLY A 252 9.07 -22.95 -11.27
C GLY A 252 10.11 -21.89 -11.62
N GLN A 253 11.39 -22.24 -11.62
CA GLN A 253 12.47 -21.33 -11.99
C GLN A 253 12.46 -21.01 -13.49
N PHE A 254 12.32 -22.02 -14.35
CA PHE A 254 12.30 -21.85 -15.80
C PHE A 254 11.15 -20.93 -16.24
N TRP A 255 9.91 -21.22 -15.84
CA TRP A 255 8.76 -20.40 -16.22
C TRP A 255 8.77 -19.03 -15.56
N GLY A 256 9.29 -18.91 -14.34
CA GLY A 256 9.54 -17.63 -13.70
C GLY A 256 10.51 -16.76 -14.50
N ALA A 257 11.61 -17.34 -14.98
CA ALA A 257 12.59 -16.64 -15.82
C ALA A 257 12.00 -16.26 -17.19
N HIS A 258 11.30 -17.20 -17.84
CA HIS A 258 10.61 -16.97 -19.11
C HIS A 258 9.62 -15.80 -19.05
N GLN A 259 8.74 -15.79 -18.03
CA GLN A 259 7.77 -14.70 -17.84
C GLN A 259 8.45 -13.35 -17.63
N ARG A 260 9.53 -13.29 -16.82
CA ARG A 260 10.29 -12.06 -16.61
C ARG A 260 10.95 -11.59 -17.91
N PHE A 261 11.56 -12.49 -18.66
CA PHE A 261 12.23 -12.18 -19.92
C PHE A 261 11.26 -11.51 -20.92
N PHE A 262 10.12 -12.14 -21.22
CA PHE A 262 9.16 -11.57 -22.18
C PHE A 262 8.50 -10.30 -21.68
N LYS A 263 8.28 -10.17 -20.37
CA LYS A 263 7.81 -8.92 -19.77
C LYS A 263 8.80 -7.78 -20.04
N TYR A 264 10.09 -7.97 -19.77
CA TYR A 264 11.10 -6.94 -20.01
C TYR A 264 11.29 -6.65 -21.49
N LEU A 265 11.22 -7.68 -22.34
CA LEU A 265 11.23 -7.51 -23.79
C LEU A 265 10.09 -6.55 -24.17
N CYS A 266 8.83 -6.88 -23.90
CA CYS A 266 7.69 -6.01 -24.23
C CYS A 266 7.76 -4.59 -23.64
N ILE A 267 8.37 -4.39 -22.48
CA ILE A 267 8.63 -3.06 -21.92
C ILE A 267 9.67 -2.31 -22.77
N ALA A 268 10.77 -2.97 -23.15
CA ALA A 268 11.83 -2.38 -23.96
C ALA A 268 11.32 -1.86 -25.31
N ALA A 269 10.33 -2.54 -25.92
CA ALA A 269 9.67 -2.07 -27.14
C ALA A 269 9.10 -0.64 -27.02
N LYS A 270 8.73 -0.22 -25.80
CA LYS A 270 8.09 1.06 -25.53
C LYS A 270 9.08 2.17 -25.17
N VAL A 271 10.31 1.83 -24.80
CA VAL A 271 11.29 2.76 -24.23
C VAL A 271 11.62 3.89 -25.20
N ARG A 272 11.87 3.56 -26.48
CA ARG A 272 12.21 4.56 -27.49
C ARG A 272 11.13 5.64 -27.61
N ARG A 273 9.87 5.24 -27.84
CA ARG A 273 8.76 6.18 -27.98
C ARG A 273 8.50 6.96 -26.69
N LEU A 274 8.67 6.32 -25.53
CA LEU A 274 8.56 6.99 -24.22
C LEU A 274 9.60 8.10 -24.06
N VAL A 275 10.85 7.87 -24.46
CA VAL A 275 11.94 8.87 -24.40
C VAL A 275 11.63 10.05 -25.33
N GLU A 276 11.19 9.77 -26.55
CA GLU A 276 10.77 10.81 -27.51
C GLU A 276 9.66 11.68 -26.91
N LEU A 277 8.60 11.06 -26.37
CA LEU A 277 7.50 11.78 -25.70
C LEU A 277 7.97 12.59 -24.49
N ALA A 278 8.87 12.03 -23.67
CA ALA A 278 9.40 12.74 -22.52
C ALA A 278 10.20 13.98 -22.94
N GLN A 279 11.05 13.86 -23.96
CA GLN A 279 11.82 14.99 -24.50
C GLN A 279 10.91 16.07 -25.12
N GLU A 280 9.88 15.66 -25.86
CA GLU A 280 8.87 16.57 -26.40
C GLU A 280 8.19 17.39 -25.29
N GLU A 281 7.75 16.76 -24.21
CA GLU A 281 7.08 17.45 -23.10
C GLU A 281 8.04 18.29 -22.25
N LEU A 282 9.28 17.83 -22.04
CA LEU A 282 10.33 18.62 -21.39
C LEU A 282 10.66 19.89 -22.18
N SER A 283 10.70 19.81 -23.52
CA SER A 283 10.93 20.98 -24.39
C SER A 283 9.82 22.04 -24.26
N LYS A 284 8.63 21.66 -23.79
CA LYS A 284 7.49 22.54 -23.51
C LYS A 284 7.53 23.10 -22.08
N GLY A 285 8.63 22.88 -21.34
CA GLY A 285 8.81 23.33 -19.96
C GLY A 285 7.99 22.55 -18.93
N LYS A 286 7.52 21.33 -19.27
CA LYS A 286 6.76 20.49 -18.34
C LYS A 286 7.67 19.53 -17.59
N CYS A 287 7.25 19.09 -16.41
CA CYS A 287 7.88 18.00 -15.67
C CYS A 287 7.28 16.65 -16.09
N VAL A 288 8.13 15.66 -16.35
CA VAL A 288 7.71 14.32 -16.79
C VAL A 288 7.90 13.32 -15.65
N VAL A 289 6.86 12.56 -15.34
CA VAL A 289 6.90 11.47 -14.34
C VAL A 289 6.60 10.15 -15.04
N ILE A 290 7.54 9.20 -14.96
CA ILE A 290 7.40 7.88 -15.58
C ILE A 290 7.08 6.84 -14.50
N GLY A 291 5.85 6.32 -14.53
CA GLY A 291 5.40 5.28 -13.61
C GLY A 291 5.37 3.90 -14.26
N LEU A 292 6.23 2.98 -13.83
CA LEU A 292 6.21 1.58 -14.27
C LEU A 292 5.26 0.74 -13.40
N GLN A 293 4.32 0.01 -14.03
CA GLN A 293 3.48 -0.98 -13.35
C GLN A 293 4.15 -2.35 -13.36
N SER A 294 5.27 -2.46 -12.65
CA SER A 294 5.87 -3.76 -12.39
C SER A 294 6.27 -3.87 -10.93
N THR A 295 6.04 -5.03 -10.34
CA THR A 295 6.62 -5.51 -9.08
C THR A 295 8.17 -5.51 -9.04
N GLY A 296 8.83 -4.85 -9.99
CA GLY A 296 10.28 -4.72 -10.13
C GLY A 296 10.88 -3.48 -9.46
N GLU A 297 10.11 -2.72 -8.68
CA GLU A 297 10.71 -1.72 -7.79
C GLU A 297 11.76 -2.35 -6.85
N ALA A 298 11.62 -3.63 -6.49
CA ALA A 298 12.63 -4.35 -5.71
C ALA A 298 13.97 -4.43 -6.44
N ARG A 299 13.97 -4.79 -7.73
CA ARG A 299 15.21 -4.90 -8.53
C ARG A 299 15.78 -3.54 -8.92
N THR A 300 14.93 -2.54 -9.12
CA THR A 300 15.39 -1.16 -9.38
C THR A 300 15.98 -0.54 -8.11
N ARG A 301 15.39 -0.82 -6.94
CA ARG A 301 15.99 -0.48 -5.63
C ARG A 301 17.28 -1.24 -5.37
N GLU A 302 17.35 -2.54 -5.66
CA GLU A 302 18.61 -3.32 -5.54
C GLU A 302 19.72 -2.69 -6.39
N VAL A 303 19.43 -2.31 -7.64
CA VAL A 303 20.42 -1.64 -8.51
C VAL A 303 20.75 -0.21 -8.05
N LEU A 304 19.79 0.52 -7.48
CA LEU A 304 20.02 1.85 -6.91
C LEU A 304 20.83 1.78 -5.61
N ASP A 305 20.55 0.79 -4.75
CA ASP A 305 21.28 0.52 -3.50
C ASP A 305 22.71 0.03 -3.80
N GLU A 306 22.88 -0.80 -4.84
CA GLU A 306 24.20 -1.25 -5.32
C GLU A 306 25.03 -0.11 -5.94
N ASN A 307 24.40 0.97 -6.44
CA ASN A 307 25.08 2.09 -7.09
C ASN A 307 24.94 3.43 -6.33
N GLU A 308 24.72 3.40 -5.01
CA GLU A 308 24.62 4.59 -4.15
C GLU A 308 23.64 5.68 -4.68
N GLY A 309 22.55 5.26 -5.32
CA GLY A 309 21.53 6.16 -5.89
C GLY A 309 21.82 6.65 -7.31
N HIS A 310 22.88 6.19 -7.96
CA HIS A 310 23.19 6.53 -9.35
C HIS A 310 22.77 5.42 -10.32
N LEU A 311 21.96 5.77 -11.33
CA LEU A 311 21.73 4.91 -12.48
C LEU A 311 22.82 5.22 -13.50
N ASN A 312 23.74 4.27 -13.74
CA ASN A 312 24.69 4.41 -14.84
C ASN A 312 23.91 4.46 -16.17
N CYS A 313 24.12 5.54 -16.91
CA CYS A 313 23.51 5.83 -18.21
C CYS A 313 24.07 4.97 -19.33
#